data_AF-A0A497AGB1-F1
#
_entry.id   AF-A0A497AGB1-F1
#
_cell.length_a   1.000
_cell.length_b   1.000
_cell.length_c   1.000
_cell.angle_alpha   90.00
_cell.angle_beta   90.00
_cell.angle_gamma   90.00
#
_symmetry.space_group_name_H-M   'P 1'
#
loop_
_entity.id
_entity.type
_entity.pdbx_description
1 polymer ?
#
loop_
_entity_poly.entity_id
_entity_poly.type
_entity_poly.pdbx_seq_one_letter_code
_entity_poly.pdbx_strand_id
1 'polypeptide(L)'
;MAKKQLVRTLGLTQILMLGIGGTMGAGVFVLTGHAAGMVGPAVILVFLLAGLQSLPNSLSYAELASSFPVAGGGYAYISKATKGVLPFSVGWVSWFSSMVYAALSAVGAAYSLQIFLPFLPVPLTAMSLIAIFVVISLRGSEEAGRTQVILAGILLGSLALFVILGLVLPSGFSWAEFYKEGGFFIHEGTLENMARVFQAITLVNVLFVGYEVIATTAEEAKNPGRNIPIA
;
A
#
# COMPACT_ATOMS: atom_id res chain seq x y z
N MET A 1 6.64 -10.54 33.88
CA MET A 1 6.38 -9.26 33.19
C MET A 1 4.93 -9.23 32.76
N ALA A 2 4.14 -8.26 33.22
CA ALA A 2 2.77 -8.08 32.74
C ALA A 2 2.81 -7.80 31.23
N LYS A 3 2.15 -8.64 30.41
CA LYS A 3 1.98 -8.35 28.98
C LYS A 3 1.12 -7.10 28.88
N LYS A 4 1.73 -5.95 28.57
CA LYS A 4 0.99 -4.78 28.08
C LYS A 4 0.28 -5.22 26.80
N GLN A 5 -1.04 -5.34 26.87
CA GLN A 5 -1.88 -5.61 25.70
C GLN A 5 -2.44 -4.29 25.19
N LEU A 6 -2.48 -4.11 23.87
CA LEU A 6 -3.12 -2.95 23.25
C LEU A 6 -4.64 -3.01 23.47
N VAL A 7 -5.27 -1.83 23.58
CA VAL A 7 -6.72 -1.74 23.79
C VAL A 7 -7.43 -2.04 22.48
N ARG A 8 -8.39 -2.98 22.52
CA ARG A 8 -9.16 -3.39 21.33
C ARG A 8 -10.20 -2.34 20.95
N THR A 9 -9.80 -1.36 20.14
CA THR A 9 -10.65 -0.24 19.72
C THR A 9 -11.17 -0.39 18.28
N LEU A 10 -10.46 -1.13 17.41
CA LEU A 10 -10.69 -1.16 15.97
C LEU A 10 -11.77 -2.17 15.55
N GLY A 11 -12.87 -1.70 14.96
CA GLY A 11 -13.89 -2.53 14.33
C GLY A 11 -13.53 -2.93 12.88
N LEU A 12 -14.34 -3.81 12.28
CA LEU A 12 -14.12 -4.32 10.91
C LEU A 12 -13.90 -3.20 9.88
N THR A 13 -14.77 -2.19 9.85
CA THR A 13 -14.67 -1.09 8.90
C THR A 13 -13.37 -0.29 9.07
N GLN A 14 -12.91 -0.10 10.31
CA GLN A 14 -11.65 0.60 10.58
C GLN A 14 -10.46 -0.22 10.08
N ILE A 15 -10.47 -1.53 10.32
CA ILE A 15 -9.41 -2.46 9.88
C ILE A 15 -9.36 -2.51 8.35
N LEU A 16 -10.51 -2.63 7.69
CA LEU A 16 -10.62 -2.65 6.23
C LEU A 16 -10.14 -1.31 5.62
N MET A 17 -10.52 -0.17 6.21
CA MET A 17 -10.05 1.14 5.75
C MET A 17 -8.57 1.38 6.03
N LEU A 18 -8.02 0.81 7.12
CA LEU A 18 -6.58 0.78 7.39
C LEU A 18 -5.84 -0.02 6.31
N GLY A 19 -6.34 -1.20 5.96
CA GLY A 19 -5.78 -2.04 4.91
C GLY A 19 -5.83 -1.36 3.54
N ILE A 20 -6.98 -0.82 3.15
CA ILE A 20 -7.15 -0.10 1.88
C ILE A 20 -6.27 1.15 1.85
N GLY A 21 -6.31 1.98 2.90
CA GLY A 21 -5.48 3.19 2.97
C GLY A 21 -3.98 2.89 2.93
N GLY A 22 -3.54 1.81 3.61
CA GLY A 22 -2.16 1.33 3.57
C GLY A 22 -1.74 0.72 2.23
N THR A 23 -2.67 0.09 1.50
CA THR A 23 -2.46 -0.44 0.15
C THR A 23 -2.31 0.71 -0.86
N MET A 24 -3.22 1.68 -0.81
CA MET A 24 -3.30 2.70 -1.85
C MET A 24 -2.23 3.78 -1.70
N GLY A 25 -2.00 4.27 -0.48
CA GLY A 25 -0.93 5.22 -0.12
C GLY A 25 -0.68 6.34 -1.15
N ALA A 26 0.56 6.82 -1.21
CA ALA A 26 1.01 7.65 -2.35
C ALA A 26 1.37 6.80 -3.59
N GLY A 27 1.52 5.49 -3.39
CA GLY A 27 2.00 4.57 -4.42
C GLY A 27 1.05 4.48 -5.62
N VAL A 28 -0.27 4.45 -5.41
CA VAL A 28 -1.23 4.36 -6.52
C VAL A 28 -1.17 5.60 -7.41
N PHE A 29 -0.89 6.78 -6.86
CA PHE A 29 -0.81 8.02 -7.65
C PHE A 29 0.49 8.16 -8.45
N VAL A 30 1.60 7.62 -7.94
CA VAL A 30 2.92 7.76 -8.56
C VAL A 30 3.29 6.53 -9.40
N LEU A 31 3.17 5.35 -8.81
CA LEU A 31 3.67 4.11 -9.40
C LEU A 31 2.75 3.55 -10.49
N THR A 32 1.44 3.82 -10.43
CA THR A 32 0.51 3.39 -11.50
C THR A 32 0.88 4.04 -12.83
N GLY A 33 1.14 5.35 -12.83
CA GLY A 33 1.59 6.06 -14.03
C GLY A 33 2.95 5.57 -14.52
N HIS A 34 3.88 5.30 -13.60
CA HIS A 34 5.20 4.77 -13.95
C HIS A 34 5.11 3.36 -14.56
N ALA A 35 4.31 2.47 -13.97
CA ALA A 35 4.05 1.14 -14.50
C ALA A 35 3.35 1.20 -15.86
N ALA A 36 2.34 2.07 -16.02
CA ALA A 36 1.69 2.30 -17.30
C ALA A 36 2.67 2.82 -18.37
N GLY A 37 3.62 3.69 -18.02
CA GLY A 37 4.68 4.10 -18.95
C GLY A 37 5.65 2.97 -19.31
N MET A 38 5.83 1.97 -18.44
CA MET A 38 6.73 0.83 -18.68
C MET A 38 6.13 -0.28 -19.52
N VAL A 39 4.81 -0.47 -19.53
CA VAL A 39 4.16 -1.60 -20.23
C VAL A 39 2.93 -1.21 -21.05
N GLY A 40 2.53 0.06 -21.02
CA GLY A 40 1.35 0.57 -21.70
C GLY A 40 0.06 -0.09 -21.19
N PRO A 41 -0.87 -0.44 -22.08
CA PRO A 41 -2.13 -1.11 -21.74
C PRO A 41 -1.99 -2.42 -20.94
N ALA A 42 -0.87 -3.13 -21.10
CA ALA A 42 -0.57 -4.35 -20.36
C ALA A 42 -0.42 -4.12 -18.85
N VAL A 43 -0.45 -2.86 -18.37
CA VAL A 43 -0.53 -2.52 -16.94
C VAL A 43 -1.72 -3.21 -16.24
N ILE A 44 -2.82 -3.47 -16.95
CA ILE A 44 -3.95 -4.25 -16.40
C ILE A 44 -3.50 -5.66 -16.01
N LEU A 45 -2.70 -6.33 -16.85
CA LEU A 45 -2.16 -7.65 -16.53
C LEU A 45 -1.17 -7.57 -15.37
N VAL A 46 -0.35 -6.53 -15.31
CA VAL A 46 0.60 -6.30 -14.22
C VAL A 46 -0.11 -6.25 -12.87
N PHE A 47 -1.18 -5.46 -12.74
CA PHE A 47 -1.96 -5.37 -11.51
C PHE A 47 -2.68 -6.67 -11.17
N LEU A 48 -3.23 -7.37 -12.17
CA LEU A 48 -3.90 -8.65 -11.96
C LEU A 48 -2.94 -9.74 -11.48
N LEU A 49 -1.77 -9.85 -12.11
CA LEU A 49 -0.73 -10.82 -11.73
C LEU A 49 -0.11 -10.49 -10.37
N ALA A 50 0.16 -9.21 -10.09
CA ALA A 50 0.65 -8.77 -8.78
C ALA A 50 -0.36 -9.07 -7.66
N GLY A 51 -1.65 -8.81 -7.91
CA GLY A 51 -2.73 -9.17 -6.99
C GLY A 51 -2.79 -10.67 -6.73
N LEU A 52 -2.82 -11.49 -7.79
CA LEU A 52 -2.82 -12.95 -7.68
C LEU A 52 -1.60 -13.48 -6.91
N GLN A 53 -0.42 -12.92 -7.16
CA GLN A 53 0.81 -13.28 -6.46
C GLN A 53 0.78 -12.89 -4.97
N SER A 54 0.07 -11.81 -4.60
CA SER A 54 -0.06 -11.38 -3.21
C SER A 54 -1.05 -12.22 -2.38
N LEU A 55 -2.04 -12.87 -3.01
CA LEU A 55 -3.11 -13.60 -2.33
C LEU A 55 -2.63 -14.72 -1.40
N PRO A 56 -1.69 -15.61 -1.79
CA PRO A 56 -1.21 -16.65 -0.88
C PRO A 56 -0.55 -16.07 0.38
N ASN A 57 0.15 -14.93 0.23
CA ASN A 57 0.77 -14.26 1.35
C ASN A 57 -0.29 -13.62 2.25
N SER A 58 -1.28 -12.92 1.68
CA SER A 58 -2.35 -12.30 2.47
C SER A 58 -3.17 -13.33 3.24
N LEU A 59 -3.48 -14.48 2.65
CA LEU A 59 -4.19 -15.58 3.32
C LEU A 59 -3.36 -16.17 4.47
N SER A 60 -2.06 -16.38 4.26
CA SER A 60 -1.15 -16.86 5.32
C SER A 60 -1.08 -15.86 6.48
N TYR A 61 -1.01 -14.56 6.17
CA TYR A 61 -1.05 -13.50 7.18
C TYR A 61 -2.40 -13.45 7.90
N ALA A 62 -3.52 -13.65 7.20
CA ALA A 62 -4.85 -13.68 7.81
C ALA A 62 -5.00 -14.84 8.81
N GLU A 63 -4.52 -16.04 8.49
CA GLU A 63 -4.55 -17.20 9.40
C GLU A 63 -3.67 -16.96 10.63
N LEU A 64 -2.46 -16.42 10.45
CA LEU A 64 -1.53 -16.14 11.53
C LEU A 64 -2.03 -15.01 12.44
N ALA A 65 -2.55 -13.93 11.86
CA ALA A 65 -3.04 -12.77 12.61
C ALA A 65 -4.35 -13.09 13.38
N SER A 66 -5.22 -13.92 12.81
CA SER A 66 -6.45 -14.38 13.47
C SER A 66 -6.17 -15.38 14.61
N SER A 67 -5.21 -16.29 14.42
CA SER A 67 -4.82 -17.29 15.43
C SER A 67 -3.93 -16.72 16.53
N PHE A 68 -3.06 -15.75 16.16
CA PHE A 68 -2.08 -15.14 17.03
C PHE A 68 -2.20 -13.61 16.97
N PRO A 69 -3.21 -13.00 17.60
CA PRO A 69 -3.44 -11.57 17.58
C PRO A 69 -2.45 -10.84 18.50
N VAL A 70 -1.22 -10.72 18.03
CA VAL A 70 -0.12 -9.99 18.69
C VAL A 70 0.40 -8.91 17.75
N ALA A 71 0.71 -7.75 18.30
CA ALA A 71 1.39 -6.69 17.56
C ALA A 71 2.82 -7.13 17.21
N GLY A 72 3.26 -6.81 15.99
CA GLY A 72 4.62 -7.11 15.51
C GLY A 72 4.71 -7.87 14.20
N GLY A 73 3.59 -8.17 13.53
CA GLY A 73 3.56 -8.68 12.15
C GLY A 73 4.42 -9.93 11.93
N GLY A 74 5.09 -10.01 10.78
CA GLY A 74 5.90 -11.16 10.38
C GLY A 74 7.00 -11.52 11.38
N TYR A 75 7.61 -10.53 12.06
CA TYR A 75 8.60 -10.76 13.11
C TYR A 75 8.00 -11.55 14.28
N ALA A 76 6.81 -11.16 14.76
CA ALA A 76 6.16 -11.82 15.88
C ALA A 76 5.74 -13.26 15.54
N TYR A 77 5.31 -13.51 14.30
CA TYR A 77 4.93 -14.85 13.85
C TYR A 77 6.14 -15.77 13.72
N ILE A 78 7.23 -15.31 13.09
CA ILE A 78 8.45 -16.10 12.91
C ILE A 78 9.17 -16.32 14.25
N SER A 79 9.14 -15.35 15.17
CA SER A 79 9.69 -15.50 16.52
C SER A 79 8.99 -16.58 17.36
N LYS A 80 7.75 -16.97 17.01
CA LYS A 80 7.07 -18.10 17.66
C LYS A 80 7.48 -19.44 17.08
N ALA A 81 7.76 -19.49 15.78
CA ALA A 81 8.13 -20.72 15.08
C ALA A 81 9.61 -21.07 15.24
N THR A 82 10.49 -20.05 15.28
CA THR A 82 11.94 -20.22 15.25
C THR A 82 12.64 -19.25 16.21
N LYS A 83 13.88 -19.57 16.58
CA LYS A 83 14.76 -18.74 17.40
C LYS A 83 16.04 -18.42 16.62
N GLY A 84 16.73 -17.35 17.03
CA GLY A 84 18.04 -16.99 16.49
C GLY A 84 17.94 -16.00 15.33
N VAL A 85 18.76 -16.20 14.29
CA VAL A 85 19.00 -15.21 13.24
C VAL A 85 17.79 -14.96 12.32
N LEU A 86 16.90 -15.93 12.14
CA LEU A 86 15.78 -15.81 11.21
C LEU A 86 14.75 -14.73 11.63
N PRO A 87 14.18 -14.75 12.85
CA PRO A 87 13.34 -13.65 13.31
C PRO A 87 14.07 -12.30 13.30
N PHE A 88 15.35 -12.28 13.70
CA PHE A 88 16.16 -11.06 13.69
C PHE A 88 16.24 -10.44 12.29
N SER A 89 16.56 -11.24 11.26
CA SER A 89 16.63 -10.78 9.87
C SER A 89 15.30 -10.26 9.36
N VAL A 90 14.19 -10.93 9.70
CA VAL A 90 12.83 -10.50 9.32
C VAL A 90 12.49 -9.14 9.94
N GLY A 91 12.83 -8.96 11.22
CA GLY A 91 12.62 -7.67 11.91
C GLY A 91 13.39 -6.53 11.23
N TRP A 92 14.66 -6.75 10.88
CA TRP A 92 15.46 -5.75 10.17
C TRP A 92 14.93 -5.45 8.77
N VAL A 93 14.59 -6.46 7.99
CA VAL A 93 14.02 -6.27 6.65
C VAL A 93 12.70 -5.51 6.71
N SER A 94 11.81 -5.83 7.65
CA SER A 94 10.54 -5.12 7.85
C SER A 94 10.76 -3.66 8.26
N TRP A 95 11.74 -3.39 9.13
CA TRP A 95 12.09 -2.02 9.53
C TRP A 95 12.63 -1.19 8.37
N PHE A 96 13.58 -1.73 7.59
CA PHE A 96 14.10 -1.06 6.39
C PHE A 96 13.01 -0.86 5.33
N SER A 97 12.16 -1.86 5.11
CA SER A 97 11.02 -1.76 4.19
C SER A 97 10.09 -0.61 4.59
N SER A 98 9.77 -0.50 5.88
CA SER A 98 8.95 0.59 6.42
C SER A 98 9.58 1.97 6.21
N MET A 99 10.91 2.10 6.34
CA MET A 99 11.61 3.35 6.04
C MET A 99 11.51 3.74 4.56
N VAL A 100 11.74 2.78 3.66
CA VAL A 100 11.66 3.02 2.22
C VAL A 100 10.23 3.39 1.82
N TYR A 101 9.23 2.71 2.40
CA TYR A 101 7.81 3.02 2.17
C TYR A 101 7.43 4.43 2.68
N ALA A 102 7.92 4.83 3.86
CA ALA A 102 7.71 6.18 4.37
C ALA A 102 8.35 7.25 3.46
N ALA A 103 9.57 7.00 2.98
CA ALA A 103 10.23 7.88 2.02
C ALA A 103 9.48 7.98 0.69
N LEU A 104 9.03 6.84 0.14
CA LEU A 104 8.19 6.79 -1.06
C LEU A 104 6.91 7.61 -0.88
N SER A 105 6.25 7.46 0.27
CA SER A 105 5.02 8.18 0.60
C SER A 105 5.25 9.69 0.68
N ALA A 106 6.32 10.13 1.31
CA ALA A 106 6.68 11.55 1.42
C ALA A 106 7.05 12.16 0.07
N VAL A 107 7.80 11.43 -0.77
CA VAL A 107 8.15 11.86 -2.13
C VAL A 107 6.91 11.95 -3.00
N GLY A 108 6.00 10.97 -2.92
CA GLY A 108 4.75 11.01 -3.67
C GLY A 108 3.85 12.18 -3.25
N ALA A 109 3.75 12.46 -1.95
CA ALA A 109 3.06 13.64 -1.45
C ALA A 109 3.70 14.95 -1.93
N ALA A 110 5.03 15.03 -1.98
CA ALA A 110 5.74 16.20 -2.47
C ALA A 110 5.50 16.43 -3.98
N TYR A 111 5.48 15.38 -4.81
CA TYR A 111 5.10 15.49 -6.23
C TYR A 111 3.66 15.99 -6.39
N SER A 112 2.72 15.46 -5.62
CA SER A 112 1.33 15.93 -5.63
C SER A 112 1.21 17.40 -5.23
N LEU A 113 2.00 17.86 -4.25
CA LEU A 113 2.01 19.27 -3.83
C LEU A 113 2.60 20.20 -4.90
N GLN A 114 3.59 19.71 -5.66
CA GLN A 114 4.22 20.48 -6.73
C GLN A 114 3.23 20.86 -7.85
N ILE A 115 2.18 20.07 -8.06
CA ILE A 115 1.09 20.39 -9.02
C ILE A 115 0.42 21.72 -8.67
N PHE A 116 0.29 22.02 -7.37
CA PHE A 116 -0.33 23.26 -6.88
C PHE A 116 0.68 24.37 -6.60
N LEU A 117 1.87 24.00 -6.12
CA LEU A 117 2.96 24.91 -5.73
C LEU A 117 4.24 24.52 -6.47
N PRO A 118 4.38 24.89 -7.76
CA PRO A 118 5.45 24.38 -8.63
C PRO A 118 6.86 24.85 -8.24
N PHE A 119 6.96 25.90 -7.43
CA PHE A 119 8.22 26.45 -6.95
C PHE A 119 8.82 25.65 -5.77
N LEU A 120 8.08 24.69 -5.19
CA LEU A 120 8.58 23.90 -4.07
C LEU A 120 9.51 22.78 -4.56
N PRO A 121 10.76 22.71 -4.06
CA PRO A 121 11.66 21.61 -4.39
C PRO A 121 11.21 20.31 -3.70
N VAL A 122 11.06 19.24 -4.50
CA VAL A 122 10.57 17.93 -4.05
C VAL A 122 11.39 17.35 -2.88
N PRO A 123 12.74 17.33 -2.89
CA PRO A 123 13.51 16.74 -1.80
C PRO A 123 13.28 17.45 -0.45
N LEU A 124 13.31 18.79 -0.43
CA LEU A 124 13.11 19.57 0.80
C LEU A 124 11.67 19.44 1.31
N THR A 125 10.69 19.38 0.40
CA THR A 125 9.28 19.18 0.75
C THR A 125 9.07 17.81 1.39
N ALA A 126 9.62 16.74 0.79
CA ALA A 126 9.53 15.38 1.34
C ALA A 126 10.20 15.28 2.72
N MET A 127 11.40 15.85 2.89
CA MET A 127 12.09 15.90 4.20
C MET A 127 11.28 16.66 5.25
N SER A 128 10.66 17.77 4.86
CA SER A 128 9.82 18.56 5.76
C SER A 128 8.56 17.80 6.18
N LEU A 129 7.90 17.10 5.25
CA LEU A 129 6.76 16.24 5.55
C LEU A 129 7.14 15.14 6.53
N ILE A 130 8.26 14.44 6.30
CA ILE A 130 8.77 13.41 7.23
C ILE A 130 9.00 14.01 8.62
N ALA A 131 9.65 15.16 8.73
CA ALA A 131 9.90 15.82 10.00
C ALA A 131 8.60 16.16 10.75
N ILE A 132 7.58 16.67 10.03
CA ILE A 132 6.25 16.96 10.58
C ILE A 132 5.60 15.67 11.11
N PHE A 133 5.59 14.59 10.32
CA PHE A 133 5.00 13.32 10.73
C PHE A 133 5.75 12.70 11.92
N VAL A 134 7.06 12.85 12.02
CA VAL A 134 7.85 12.42 13.19
C VAL A 134 7.41 13.18 14.43
N VAL A 135 7.28 14.51 14.36
CA VAL A 135 6.83 15.34 15.50
C VAL A 135 5.41 14.95 15.94
N ILE A 136 4.51 14.69 14.99
CA ILE A 136 3.14 14.22 15.29
C ILE A 136 3.19 12.85 15.98
N SER A 137 4.01 11.93 15.45
CA SER A 137 4.15 10.57 15.99
C SER A 137 4.68 10.57 17.43
N LEU A 138 5.56 11.51 17.78
CA LEU A 138 6.09 11.67 19.14
C LEU A 138 5.05 12.15 20.15
N ARG A 139 3.99 12.85 19.73
CA ARG A 139 2.94 13.38 20.61
C ARG A 139 1.85 12.35 20.97
N GLY A 140 1.92 11.15 20.41
CA GLY A 140 0.94 10.09 20.60
C GLY A 140 -0.15 10.12 19.53
N SER A 141 -0.47 8.93 19.00
CA SER A 141 -1.35 8.73 17.84
C SER A 141 -2.76 8.25 18.21
N GLU A 142 -3.25 8.61 19.40
CA GLU A 142 -4.50 8.07 19.96
C GLU A 142 -5.75 8.31 19.07
N GLU A 143 -5.71 9.32 18.20
CA GLU A 143 -6.76 9.69 17.25
C GLU A 143 -6.50 9.23 15.78
N ALA A 144 -5.46 8.44 15.53
CA ALA A 144 -5.05 8.07 14.18
C ALA A 144 -6.08 7.19 13.45
N GLY A 145 -6.72 6.25 14.16
CA GLY A 145 -7.65 5.29 13.53
C GLY A 145 -8.89 5.94 12.90
N ARG A 146 -9.51 6.92 13.58
CA ARG A 146 -10.67 7.64 13.03
C ARG A 146 -10.29 8.54 11.87
N THR A 147 -9.15 9.24 12.01
CA THR A 147 -8.60 10.10 10.96
C THR A 147 -8.30 9.29 9.69
N GLN A 148 -7.73 8.09 9.84
CA GLN A 148 -7.45 7.20 8.71
C GLN A 148 -8.71 6.80 7.94
N VAL A 149 -9.80 6.44 8.63
CA VAL A 149 -11.06 6.07 7.96
C VAL A 149 -11.59 7.21 7.09
N ILE A 150 -11.55 8.43 7.60
CA ILE A 150 -12.02 9.60 6.86
C ILE A 150 -11.13 9.85 5.63
N LEU A 151 -9.81 9.81 5.80
CA LEU A 151 -8.86 10.02 4.70
C LEU A 151 -8.97 8.92 3.63
N ALA A 152 -9.08 7.66 4.03
CA ALA A 152 -9.28 6.54 3.12
C ALA A 152 -10.63 6.64 2.37
N GLY A 153 -11.69 7.08 3.06
CA GLY A 153 -12.98 7.34 2.44
C GLY A 153 -12.94 8.45 1.39
N ILE A 154 -12.28 9.57 1.70
CA ILE A 154 -12.05 10.67 0.73
C ILE A 154 -11.24 10.17 -0.46
N LEU A 155 -10.16 9.41 -0.20
CA LEU A 155 -9.31 8.83 -1.23
C LEU A 155 -10.11 7.94 -2.19
N LEU A 156 -10.86 6.98 -1.66
CA LEU A 156 -11.71 6.08 -2.45
C LEU A 156 -12.78 6.86 -3.23
N GLY A 157 -13.42 7.84 -2.59
CA GLY A 157 -14.41 8.69 -3.24
C GLY A 157 -13.81 9.48 -4.40
N SER A 158 -12.61 10.04 -4.23
CA SER A 158 -11.90 10.78 -5.28
C SER A 158 -11.50 9.90 -6.46
N LEU A 159 -11.07 8.66 -6.21
CA LEU A 159 -10.73 7.70 -7.27
C LEU A 159 -11.98 7.19 -8.01
N ALA A 160 -13.07 6.91 -7.29
CA ALA A 160 -14.34 6.56 -7.91
C ALA A 160 -14.84 7.70 -8.81
N LEU A 161 -14.77 8.94 -8.32
CA LEU A 161 -15.12 10.12 -9.11
C LEU A 161 -14.22 10.26 -10.35
N PHE A 162 -12.91 10.06 -10.21
CA PHE A 162 -11.97 10.09 -11.33
C PHE A 162 -12.32 9.05 -12.41
N VAL A 163 -12.63 7.82 -12.02
CA VAL A 163 -13.04 6.76 -12.96
C VAL A 163 -14.36 7.12 -13.64
N ILE A 164 -15.36 7.58 -12.90
CA ILE A 164 -16.67 7.96 -13.46
C ILE A 164 -16.53 9.11 -14.46
N LEU A 165 -15.84 10.18 -14.08
CA LEU A 165 -15.61 11.32 -14.96
C LEU A 165 -14.78 10.93 -16.19
N GLY A 166 -13.79 10.05 -16.00
CA GLY A 166 -13.01 9.48 -17.09
C GLY A 166 -13.88 8.74 -18.10
N LEU A 167 -14.90 8.00 -17.68
CA LEU A 167 -15.77 7.25 -18.60
C LEU A 167 -16.90 8.07 -19.22
N VAL A 168 -17.34 9.15 -18.56
CA VAL A 168 -18.52 9.94 -18.97
C VAL A 168 -18.15 11.17 -19.79
N LEU A 169 -17.03 11.83 -19.50
CA LEU A 169 -16.65 13.06 -20.21
C LEU A 169 -16.26 12.77 -21.67
N PRO A 170 -16.67 13.60 -22.65
CA PRO A 170 -16.28 13.42 -24.06
C PRO A 170 -14.78 13.47 -24.31
N SER A 171 -14.03 14.18 -23.46
CA SER A 171 -12.56 14.26 -23.45
C SER A 171 -11.91 13.24 -22.51
N GLY A 172 -12.69 12.28 -22.02
CA GLY A 172 -12.25 11.25 -21.10
C GLY A 172 -11.58 10.06 -21.81
N PHE A 173 -11.68 8.91 -21.18
CA PHE A 173 -11.15 7.65 -21.64
C PHE A 173 -11.77 7.22 -22.98
N SER A 174 -10.91 6.88 -23.94
CA SER A 174 -11.30 6.26 -25.20
C SER A 174 -10.56 4.94 -25.37
N TRP A 175 -11.27 3.90 -25.83
CA TRP A 175 -10.67 2.63 -26.20
C TRP A 175 -9.59 2.77 -27.29
N ALA A 176 -9.66 3.81 -28.11
CA ALA A 176 -8.61 4.10 -29.10
C ALA A 176 -7.25 4.38 -28.43
N GLU A 177 -7.23 4.88 -27.19
CA GLU A 177 -5.99 5.14 -26.45
C GLU A 177 -5.24 3.85 -26.12
N PHE A 178 -5.94 2.72 -25.94
CA PHE A 178 -5.35 1.41 -25.72
C PHE A 178 -4.62 0.85 -26.95
N TYR A 179 -4.84 1.42 -28.13
CA TYR A 179 -4.29 0.90 -29.38
C TYR A 179 -3.40 1.91 -30.11
N LYS A 180 -3.21 3.12 -29.58
CA LYS A 180 -2.43 4.19 -30.23
C LYS A 180 -0.94 3.86 -30.39
N GLU A 181 -0.34 3.19 -29.41
CA GLU A 181 1.11 2.94 -29.35
C GLU A 181 1.48 1.47 -29.62
N GLY A 182 0.99 0.89 -30.73
CA GLY A 182 1.36 -0.48 -31.12
C GLY A 182 0.49 -1.60 -30.54
N GLY A 183 -0.61 -1.24 -29.88
CA GLY A 183 -1.59 -2.20 -29.34
C GLY A 183 -1.43 -2.44 -27.85
N PHE A 184 -1.87 -3.61 -27.38
CA PHE A 184 -1.89 -3.93 -25.94
C PHE A 184 -0.49 -4.04 -25.31
N PHE A 185 0.51 -4.38 -26.12
CA PHE A 185 1.91 -4.48 -25.74
C PHE A 185 2.70 -3.46 -26.56
N ILE A 186 3.46 -2.59 -25.88
CA ILE A 186 4.09 -1.42 -26.52
C ILE A 186 5.53 -1.65 -26.97
N HIS A 187 6.19 -2.74 -26.55
CA HIS A 187 7.59 -3.04 -26.93
C HIS A 187 7.65 -3.98 -28.14
N GLU A 188 8.75 -3.93 -28.90
CA GLU A 188 8.99 -4.86 -29.99
C GLU A 188 9.48 -6.22 -29.44
N GLY A 189 8.72 -7.28 -29.71
CA GLY A 189 9.11 -8.65 -29.36
C GLY A 189 8.57 -9.14 -28.02
N THR A 190 8.23 -10.44 -27.98
CA THR A 190 7.59 -11.08 -26.82
C THR A 190 8.47 -11.07 -25.58
N LEU A 191 9.78 -11.30 -25.73
CA LEU A 191 10.70 -11.42 -24.61
C LEU A 191 10.85 -10.08 -23.86
N GLU A 192 10.95 -8.97 -24.59
CA GLU A 192 11.06 -7.65 -23.97
C GLU A 192 9.76 -7.28 -23.23
N ASN A 193 8.61 -7.48 -23.86
CA ASN A 193 7.32 -7.24 -23.20
C ASN A 193 7.18 -8.07 -21.91
N MET A 194 7.55 -9.35 -21.94
CA MET A 194 7.54 -10.19 -20.73
C MET A 194 8.48 -9.63 -19.65
N ALA A 195 9.71 -9.26 -20.01
CA ALA A 195 10.66 -8.69 -19.06
C ALA A 195 10.14 -7.40 -18.41
N ARG A 196 9.52 -6.51 -19.20
CA ARG A 196 8.91 -5.26 -18.72
C ARG A 196 7.71 -5.51 -17.81
N VAL A 197 6.87 -6.50 -18.14
CA VAL A 197 5.76 -6.94 -17.28
C VAL A 197 6.29 -7.43 -15.94
N PHE A 198 7.33 -8.27 -15.89
CA PHE A 198 7.91 -8.73 -14.64
C PHE A 198 8.52 -7.57 -13.82
N GLN A 199 9.23 -6.64 -14.46
CA GLN A 199 9.75 -5.44 -13.78
C GLN A 199 8.63 -4.58 -13.20
N ALA A 200 7.55 -4.39 -13.96
CA ALA A 200 6.39 -3.62 -13.51
C ALA A 200 5.65 -4.33 -12.36
N ILE A 201 5.55 -5.67 -12.36
CA ILE A 201 5.01 -6.45 -11.24
C ILE A 201 5.81 -6.19 -9.96
N THR A 202 7.14 -6.23 -10.05
CA THR A 202 8.01 -5.91 -8.89
C THR A 202 7.76 -4.49 -8.39
N LEU A 203 7.62 -3.51 -9.30
CA LEU A 203 7.35 -2.12 -8.97
C LEU A 203 6.01 -1.94 -8.23
N VAL A 204 4.93 -2.54 -8.75
CA VAL A 204 3.59 -2.37 -8.17
C VAL A 204 3.34 -3.26 -6.95
N ASN A 205 4.21 -4.24 -6.65
CA ASN A 205 4.02 -5.13 -5.50
C ASN A 205 3.94 -4.37 -4.18
N VAL A 206 4.65 -3.23 -4.07
CA VAL A 206 4.58 -2.33 -2.90
C VAL A 206 3.17 -1.79 -2.63
N LEU A 207 2.29 -1.77 -3.66
CA LEU A 207 0.90 -1.36 -3.50
C LEU A 207 0.09 -2.42 -2.76
N PHE A 208 0.53 -3.68 -2.71
CA PHE A 208 -0.23 -4.77 -2.10
C PHE A 208 0.10 -5.02 -0.62
N VAL A 209 0.80 -4.09 0.05
CA VAL A 209 1.28 -4.27 1.44
C VAL A 209 0.17 -4.15 2.52
N GLY A 210 -1.07 -3.77 2.16
CA GLY A 210 -2.12 -3.52 3.15
C GLY A 210 -2.50 -4.69 4.05
N TYR A 211 -2.28 -5.94 3.63
CA TYR A 211 -2.50 -7.11 4.50
C TYR A 211 -1.54 -7.11 5.70
N GLU A 212 -0.32 -6.58 5.55
CA GLU A 212 0.65 -6.44 6.66
C GLU A 212 0.20 -5.36 7.64
N VAL A 213 -0.35 -4.26 7.12
CA VAL A 213 -0.96 -3.20 7.95
C VAL A 213 -2.11 -3.77 8.78
N ILE A 214 -3.01 -4.55 8.18
CA ILE A 214 -4.08 -5.23 8.90
C ILE A 214 -3.49 -6.15 9.99
N ALA A 215 -2.52 -7.00 9.63
CA ALA A 215 -1.93 -7.98 10.54
C ALA A 215 -1.22 -7.33 11.74
N THR A 216 -0.55 -6.20 11.55
CA THR A 216 0.12 -5.47 12.65
C THR A 216 -0.87 -4.84 13.63
N THR A 217 -2.08 -4.50 13.18
CA THR A 217 -3.17 -3.99 14.04
C THR A 217 -3.99 -5.09 14.72
N ALA A 218 -3.61 -6.37 14.60
CA ALA A 218 -4.38 -7.49 15.11
C ALA A 218 -4.66 -7.45 16.62
N GLU A 219 -3.77 -6.83 17.40
CA GLU A 219 -3.92 -6.70 18.85
C GLU A 219 -4.94 -5.61 19.25
N GLU A 220 -5.12 -4.59 18.40
CA GLU A 220 -6.10 -3.50 18.55
C GLU A 220 -7.46 -3.84 17.92
N ALA A 221 -7.53 -4.91 17.12
CA ALA A 221 -8.74 -5.36 16.47
C ALA A 221 -9.76 -5.96 17.47
N LYS A 222 -11.02 -5.53 17.37
CA LYS A 222 -12.17 -6.20 17.98
C LYS A 222 -12.42 -7.50 17.23
N ASN A 223 -12.59 -8.62 17.94
CA ASN A 223 -12.83 -9.96 17.37
C ASN A 223 -11.86 -10.31 16.21
N PRO A 224 -10.54 -10.35 16.48
CA PRO A 224 -9.52 -10.53 15.43
C PRO A 224 -9.71 -11.83 14.63
N GLY A 225 -10.17 -12.91 15.29
CA GLY A 225 -10.44 -14.20 14.67
C GLY A 225 -11.46 -14.17 13.51
N ARG A 226 -12.37 -13.18 13.50
CA ARG A 226 -13.37 -13.00 12.45
C ARG A 226 -13.07 -11.78 11.59
N ASN A 227 -12.68 -10.67 12.21
CA ASN A 227 -12.59 -9.40 11.50
C ASN A 227 -11.35 -9.30 10.63
N ILE A 228 -10.24 -9.95 10.99
CA ILE A 228 -9.00 -9.92 10.19
C ILE A 228 -9.15 -10.74 8.90
N PRO A 229 -9.67 -11.98 8.90
CA PRO A 229 -9.83 -12.73 7.65
C PRO A 229 -10.86 -12.15 6.68
N ILE A 230 -11.80 -11.34 7.16
CA ILE A 230 -12.82 -10.69 6.33
C ILE A 230 -12.30 -9.37 5.71
N ALA A 231 -11.41 -8.67 6.42
CA ALA A 231 -10.86 -7.39 6.00
C ALA A 231 -9.73 -7.58 4.97
#